data_AF-A0A7C0XPK7-F1
#
_entry.id   AF-A0A7C0XPK7-F1
#
_cell.length_a   1.000
_cell.length_b   1.000
_cell.length_c   1.000
_cell.angle_alpha   90.00
_cell.angle_beta   90.00
_cell.angle_gamma   90.00
#
_symmetry.space_group_name_H-M   'P 1'
#
loop_
_entity.id
_entity.type
_entity.pdbx_description
1 polymer ?
#
loop_
_entity_poly.entity_id
_entity_poly.type
_entity_poly.pdbx_seq_one_letter_code
_entity_poly.pdbx_strand_id
1 'polypeptide(L)'
;MRRECVALLRAAGCDEAVVKHCVAVAELALEVARRHNRGVDKRLVFEGALLHDLGRARSHGVEHGFVGGEMAKELGLEERVVRIIQRHVGAGLTAAEAERAGLPAEDFMPETTEEKIVADADNLIDGVRRTSVEEAVEEFKRKLGAGHPTVKRVVKLHEEVQG
;
A
#
# COMPACT_ATOMS: atom_id res chain seq x y z
N MET A 1 5.94 -15.07 10.33
CA MET A 1 5.30 -13.97 9.56
C MET A 1 5.21 -12.66 10.35
N ARG A 2 4.14 -12.30 11.09
CA ARG A 2 4.01 -10.93 11.70
C ARG A 2 5.27 -10.46 12.46
N ARG A 3 5.79 -11.29 13.36
CA ARG A 3 6.99 -10.95 14.14
C ARG A 3 8.23 -10.73 13.26
N GLU A 4 8.38 -11.50 12.19
CA GLU A 4 9.49 -11.38 11.24
C GLU A 4 9.36 -10.11 10.41
N CYS A 5 8.18 -9.82 9.85
CA CYS A 5 7.95 -8.59 9.08
C CYS A 5 8.19 -7.33 9.93
N VAL A 6 7.70 -7.33 11.18
CA VAL A 6 7.96 -6.22 12.12
C VAL A 6 9.45 -6.10 12.46
N ALA A 7 10.15 -7.23 12.61
CA ALA A 7 11.61 -7.20 12.81
C ALA A 7 12.33 -6.63 11.58
N LEU A 8 11.88 -6.95 10.36
CA LEU A 8 12.43 -6.39 9.12
C LEU A 8 12.23 -4.87 9.03
N LEU A 9 11.01 -4.36 9.29
CA LEU A 9 10.75 -2.92 9.31
C LEU A 9 11.66 -2.19 10.30
N ARG A 10 11.79 -2.72 11.52
CA ARG A 10 12.66 -2.15 12.55
C ARG A 10 14.14 -2.20 12.16
N ALA A 11 14.59 -3.33 11.61
CA ALA A 11 15.98 -3.48 11.16
C ALA A 11 16.30 -2.55 9.98
N ALA A 12 15.32 -2.26 9.11
CA ALA A 12 15.45 -1.30 8.03
C ALA A 12 15.51 0.16 8.52
N GLY A 13 15.01 0.44 9.73
CA GLY A 13 15.02 1.77 10.33
C GLY A 13 13.66 2.50 10.28
N CYS A 14 12.57 1.81 9.98
CA CYS A 14 11.23 2.39 10.09
C CYS A 14 10.92 2.74 11.55
N ASP A 15 10.34 3.92 11.78
CA ASP A 15 9.93 4.33 13.11
C ASP A 15 8.71 3.53 13.63
N GLU A 16 8.43 3.63 14.93
CA GLU A 16 7.32 2.90 15.54
C GLU A 16 5.93 3.37 15.06
N ALA A 17 5.81 4.57 14.49
CA ALA A 17 4.53 5.00 13.92
C ALA A 17 4.26 4.25 12.61
N VAL A 18 5.25 4.14 11.73
CA VAL A 18 5.20 3.33 10.50
C VAL A 18 4.93 1.86 10.82
N VAL A 19 5.62 1.28 11.81
CA VAL A 19 5.41 -0.12 12.20
C VAL A 19 3.96 -0.35 12.67
N LYS A 20 3.41 0.56 13.50
CA LYS A 20 2.02 0.46 13.96
C LYS A 20 1.03 0.63 12.82
N HIS A 21 1.30 1.55 11.90
CA HIS A 21 0.51 1.78 10.70
C HIS A 21 0.44 0.51 9.83
N CYS A 22 1.59 -0.08 9.49
CA CYS A 22 1.66 -1.34 8.74
C CYS A 22 0.86 -2.47 9.39
N VAL A 23 0.91 -2.58 10.74
CA VAL A 23 0.12 -3.59 11.46
C VAL A 23 -1.39 -3.33 11.36
N ALA A 24 -1.82 -2.08 11.48
CA ALA A 24 -3.23 -1.71 11.34
C ALA A 24 -3.75 -1.97 9.91
N VAL A 25 -2.98 -1.59 8.89
CA VAL A 25 -3.28 -1.88 7.48
C VAL A 25 -3.38 -3.38 7.24
N ALA A 26 -2.43 -4.16 7.77
CA ALA A 26 -2.45 -5.63 7.60
C ALA A 26 -3.66 -6.29 8.27
N GLU A 27 -4.14 -5.77 9.40
CA GLU A 27 -5.34 -6.28 10.06
C GLU A 27 -6.60 -6.01 9.23
N LEU A 28 -6.73 -4.79 8.69
CA LEU A 28 -7.84 -4.44 7.79
C LEU A 28 -7.78 -5.23 6.48
N ALA A 29 -6.60 -5.29 5.83
CA ALA A 29 -6.41 -6.02 4.59
C ALA A 29 -6.77 -7.51 4.74
N LEU A 30 -6.42 -8.14 5.87
CA LEU A 30 -6.78 -9.52 6.16
C LEU A 30 -8.28 -9.69 6.44
N GLU A 31 -8.94 -8.73 7.11
CA GLU A 31 -10.40 -8.71 7.26
C GLU A 31 -11.09 -8.69 5.89
N VAL A 32 -10.67 -7.79 5.01
CA VAL A 32 -11.18 -7.67 3.64
C VAL A 32 -10.94 -8.96 2.85
N ALA A 33 -9.70 -9.47 2.83
CA ALA A 33 -9.35 -10.71 2.13
C ALA A 33 -10.13 -11.94 2.60
N ARG A 34 -10.60 -11.96 3.86
CA ARG A 34 -11.45 -13.04 4.38
C ARG A 34 -12.87 -13.03 3.82
N ARG A 35 -13.36 -11.88 3.36
CA ARG A 35 -14.68 -11.73 2.73
C ARG A 35 -14.69 -12.13 1.25
N HIS A 36 -13.53 -12.10 0.58
CA HIS A 36 -13.41 -12.54 -0.80
C HIS A 36 -13.47 -14.08 -0.95
N ASN A 37 -13.89 -14.52 -2.14
CA ASN A 37 -14.04 -15.93 -2.54
C ASN A 37 -12.72 -16.74 -2.52
N ARG A 38 -12.83 -18.05 -2.77
CA ARG A 38 -11.68 -18.96 -2.93
C ARG A 38 -10.84 -18.51 -4.13
N GLY A 39 -9.71 -17.85 -3.87
CA GLY A 39 -8.80 -17.35 -4.92
C GLY A 39 -7.80 -16.33 -4.39
N VAL A 40 -8.17 -15.56 -3.36
CA VAL A 40 -7.28 -14.58 -2.73
C VAL A 40 -6.27 -15.27 -1.83
N ASP A 41 -4.99 -15.02 -2.06
CA ASP A 41 -3.89 -15.45 -1.22
C ASP A 41 -3.80 -14.56 0.04
N LYS A 42 -4.50 -14.99 1.10
CA LYS A 42 -4.57 -14.26 2.38
C LYS A 42 -3.21 -14.12 3.05
N ARG A 43 -2.27 -15.04 2.79
CA ARG A 43 -0.92 -14.96 3.34
C ARG A 43 -0.16 -13.84 2.64
N LEU A 44 -0.21 -13.80 1.32
CA LEU A 44 0.39 -12.73 0.52
C LEU A 44 -0.19 -11.36 0.90
N VAL A 45 -1.52 -11.22 1.02
CA VAL A 45 -2.15 -9.95 1.43
C VAL A 45 -1.59 -9.46 2.76
N PHE A 46 -1.51 -10.37 3.75
CA PHE A 46 -1.07 -9.99 5.09
C PHE A 46 0.43 -9.68 5.14
N GLU A 47 1.26 -10.43 4.42
CA GLU A 47 2.70 -10.18 4.30
C GLU A 47 3.00 -8.88 3.55
N GLY A 48 2.36 -8.68 2.41
CA GLY A 48 2.46 -7.45 1.61
C GLY A 48 1.99 -6.22 2.38
N ALA A 49 0.86 -6.30 3.10
CA ALA A 49 0.38 -5.20 3.93
C ALA A 49 1.30 -4.90 5.12
N LEU A 50 1.93 -5.91 5.73
CA LEU A 50 2.89 -5.68 6.81
C LEU A 50 4.17 -4.99 6.34
N LEU A 51 4.50 -5.07 5.05
CA LEU A 51 5.76 -4.57 4.49
C LEU A 51 5.58 -3.43 3.48
N HIS A 52 4.33 -3.02 3.19
CA HIS A 52 4.00 -2.04 2.14
C HIS A 52 4.79 -0.73 2.28
N ASP A 53 5.04 -0.32 3.53
CA ASP A 53 5.68 0.94 3.86
C ASP A 53 7.18 0.80 4.18
N LEU A 54 7.82 -0.34 3.83
CA LEU A 54 9.24 -0.60 4.09
C LEU A 54 10.16 0.52 3.57
N GLY A 55 9.79 1.16 2.46
CA GLY A 55 10.54 2.27 1.87
C GLY A 55 10.58 3.53 2.74
N ARG A 56 9.71 3.65 3.76
CA ARG A 56 9.73 4.76 4.73
C ARG A 56 11.01 4.85 5.55
N ALA A 57 11.79 3.77 5.59
CA ALA A 57 13.14 3.78 6.14
C ALA A 57 14.12 4.69 5.37
N ARG A 58 13.86 4.94 4.08
CA ARG A 58 14.78 5.67 3.18
C ARG A 58 14.12 6.87 2.47
N SER A 59 12.79 6.94 2.42
CA SER A 59 12.05 7.97 1.68
C SER A 59 10.79 8.41 2.42
N HIS A 60 10.45 9.69 2.32
CA HIS A 60 9.23 10.27 2.89
C HIS A 60 8.22 10.78 1.85
N GLY A 61 8.57 10.74 0.56
CA GLY A 61 7.68 11.16 -0.53
C GLY A 61 6.86 10.00 -1.12
N VAL A 62 6.36 10.20 -2.33
CA VAL A 62 5.57 9.21 -3.09
C VAL A 62 6.43 8.02 -3.53
N GLU A 63 7.72 8.24 -3.70
CA GLU A 63 8.72 7.27 -4.12
C GLU A 63 8.96 6.13 -3.10
N HIS A 64 8.47 6.23 -1.87
CA HIS A 64 8.64 5.19 -0.85
C HIS A 64 8.09 3.82 -1.28
N GLY A 65 7.03 3.76 -2.09
CA GLY A 65 6.54 2.50 -2.65
C GLY A 65 7.59 1.82 -3.54
N PHE A 66 8.19 2.56 -4.49
CA PHE A 66 9.25 2.04 -5.35
C PHE A 66 10.50 1.66 -4.54
N VAL A 67 10.97 2.57 -3.68
CA VAL A 67 12.15 2.35 -2.82
C VAL A 67 11.96 1.14 -1.91
N GLY A 68 10.77 0.98 -1.33
CA GLY A 68 10.43 -0.18 -0.52
C GLY A 68 10.45 -1.49 -1.31
N GLY A 69 10.00 -1.45 -2.56
CA GLY A 69 10.07 -2.59 -3.47
C GLY A 69 11.51 -3.01 -3.77
N GLU A 70 12.39 -2.05 -4.05
CA GLU A 70 13.81 -2.34 -4.28
C GLU A 70 14.49 -2.89 -3.02
N MET A 71 14.16 -2.34 -1.85
CA MET A 71 14.61 -2.91 -0.57
C MET A 71 14.11 -4.33 -0.35
N ALA A 72 12.85 -4.61 -0.69
CA ALA A 72 12.28 -5.96 -0.58
C ALA A 72 12.98 -6.96 -1.51
N LYS A 73 13.38 -6.54 -2.72
CA LYS A 73 14.21 -7.34 -3.64
C LYS A 73 15.59 -7.61 -3.05
N GLU A 74 16.26 -6.60 -2.50
CA GLU A 74 17.56 -6.73 -1.82
C GLU A 74 17.51 -7.74 -0.65
N LEU A 75 16.38 -7.78 0.06
CA LEU A 75 16.11 -8.71 1.17
C LEU A 75 15.70 -10.12 0.72
N GLY A 76 15.56 -10.37 -0.59
CA GLY A 76 15.18 -11.67 -1.13
C GLY A 76 13.71 -12.05 -0.92
N LEU A 77 12.83 -11.07 -0.74
CA LEU A 77 11.38 -11.30 -0.65
C LEU A 77 10.82 -11.72 -2.01
N GLU A 78 9.70 -12.45 -1.99
CA GLU A 78 9.08 -12.91 -3.23
C GLU A 78 8.56 -11.74 -4.08
N GLU A 79 8.64 -11.88 -5.40
CA GLU A 79 8.25 -10.86 -6.37
C GLU A 79 6.80 -10.37 -6.19
N ARG A 80 5.89 -11.24 -5.72
CA ARG A 80 4.49 -10.85 -5.45
C ARG A 80 4.39 -9.84 -4.29
N VAL A 81 5.22 -9.98 -3.25
CA VAL A 81 5.30 -9.03 -2.14
C VAL A 81 5.91 -7.71 -2.61
N VAL A 82 6.99 -7.79 -3.40
CA VAL A 82 7.63 -6.61 -4.00
C VAL A 82 6.61 -5.78 -4.79
N ARG A 83 5.78 -6.40 -5.62
CA ARG A 83 4.76 -5.69 -6.40
C ARG A 83 3.69 -5.03 -5.55
N ILE A 84 3.25 -5.67 -4.47
CA ILE A 84 2.32 -5.05 -3.51
C ILE A 84 2.96 -3.77 -2.94
N ILE A 85 4.22 -3.83 -2.52
CA ILE A 85 4.94 -2.68 -1.99
C ILE A 85 5.06 -1.57 -3.04
N GLN A 86 5.38 -1.89 -4.29
CA GLN A 86 5.56 -0.87 -5.33
C GLN A 86 4.24 -0.21 -5.78
N ARG A 87 3.11 -0.90 -5.64
CA ARG A 87 1.82 -0.50 -6.22
C ARG A 87 0.81 0.06 -5.22
N HIS A 88 1.11 0.06 -3.92
CA HIS A 88 0.13 0.44 -2.90
C HIS A 88 -0.18 1.94 -2.85
N VAL A 89 0.78 2.81 -3.22
CA VAL A 89 0.72 4.25 -2.92
C VAL A 89 -0.54 4.90 -3.48
N GLY A 90 -1.43 5.33 -2.59
CA GLY A 90 -2.75 5.83 -2.96
C GLY A 90 -3.57 4.74 -3.63
N ALA A 91 -3.78 4.85 -4.95
CA ALA A 91 -4.44 3.81 -5.74
C ALA A 91 -3.57 3.45 -6.97
N GLY A 92 -2.27 3.41 -6.74
CA GLY A 92 -1.22 3.25 -7.73
C GLY A 92 -0.73 4.56 -8.34
N LEU A 93 0.26 4.44 -9.23
CA LEU A 93 0.79 5.54 -10.04
C LEU A 93 0.83 5.11 -11.50
N THR A 94 0.36 5.98 -12.39
CA THR A 94 0.55 5.80 -13.83
C THR A 94 2.01 6.04 -14.22
N ALA A 95 2.47 5.49 -15.35
CA ALA A 95 3.83 5.75 -15.86
C ALA A 95 4.21 7.24 -15.93
N ALA A 96 3.26 8.09 -16.32
CA ALA A 96 3.48 9.54 -16.36
C ALA A 96 3.52 10.19 -14.96
N GLU A 97 2.75 9.69 -13.98
CA GLU A 97 2.86 10.14 -12.58
C GLU A 97 4.19 9.69 -11.96
N ALA A 98 4.62 8.47 -12.25
CA ALA A 98 5.90 7.92 -11.82
C ALA A 98 7.08 8.73 -12.36
N GLU A 99 7.10 9.02 -13.67
CA GLU A 99 8.13 9.85 -14.30
C GLU A 99 8.20 11.25 -13.66
N ARG A 100 7.04 11.89 -13.40
CA ARG A 100 7.00 13.19 -12.70
C ARG A 100 7.50 13.12 -11.26
N ALA A 101 7.42 11.97 -10.61
CA ALA A 101 7.94 11.72 -9.28
C ALA A 101 9.43 11.31 -9.28
N GLY A 102 10.08 11.26 -10.45
CA GLY A 102 11.48 10.83 -10.58
C GLY A 102 11.68 9.32 -10.47
N LEU A 103 10.62 8.54 -10.62
CA LEU A 103 10.64 7.08 -10.69
C LEU A 103 10.83 6.60 -12.13
N PRO A 104 11.16 5.31 -12.35
CA PRO A 104 11.08 4.71 -13.67
C PRO A 104 9.70 4.96 -14.30
N ALA A 105 9.69 5.25 -15.61
CA ALA A 105 8.48 5.57 -16.36
C ALA A 105 7.67 4.29 -16.67
N GLU A 106 7.15 3.65 -15.62
CA GLU A 106 6.37 2.41 -15.66
C GLU A 106 5.10 2.51 -14.80
N ASP A 107 4.11 1.66 -15.09
CA ASP A 107 2.86 1.62 -14.35
C ASP A 107 3.02 0.89 -13.01
N PHE A 108 2.74 1.61 -11.93
CA PHE A 108 2.64 1.08 -10.56
C PHE A 108 1.18 0.98 -10.12
N MET A 109 0.30 0.57 -11.03
CA MET A 109 -1.12 0.37 -10.75
C MET A 109 -1.34 -1.00 -10.10
N PRO A 110 -2.17 -1.12 -9.04
CA PRO A 110 -2.61 -2.40 -8.52
C PRO A 110 -3.33 -3.23 -9.60
N GLU A 111 -2.81 -4.42 -9.90
CA GLU A 111 -3.36 -5.32 -10.92
C GLU A 111 -4.08 -6.51 -10.29
N THR A 112 -3.44 -7.17 -9.32
CA THR A 112 -3.99 -8.37 -8.67
C THR A 112 -4.98 -8.01 -7.57
N THR A 113 -5.87 -8.95 -7.22
CA THR A 113 -6.80 -8.74 -6.11
C THR A 113 -6.06 -8.50 -4.80
N GLU A 114 -4.93 -9.18 -4.57
CA GLU A 114 -4.09 -8.98 -3.39
C GLU A 114 -3.49 -7.57 -3.34
N GLU A 115 -2.94 -7.07 -4.46
CA GLU A 115 -2.43 -5.69 -4.56
C GLU A 115 -3.53 -4.66 -4.27
N LYS A 116 -4.72 -4.87 -4.85
CA LYS A 116 -5.87 -3.96 -4.67
C LYS A 116 -6.36 -3.91 -3.24
N ILE A 117 -6.45 -5.07 -2.56
CA ILE A 117 -6.86 -5.14 -1.16
C ILE A 117 -5.88 -4.37 -0.27
N VAL A 118 -4.57 -4.50 -0.50
CA VAL A 118 -3.57 -3.81 0.32
C VAL A 118 -3.61 -2.30 0.07
N ALA A 119 -3.68 -1.86 -1.19
CA ALA A 119 -3.81 -0.45 -1.55
C ALA A 119 -5.10 0.18 -0.98
N ASP A 120 -6.24 -0.52 -1.06
CA ASP A 120 -7.50 -0.05 -0.46
C ASP A 120 -7.40 0.04 1.07
N ALA A 121 -6.86 -0.99 1.72
CA ALA A 121 -6.71 -0.99 3.17
C ALA A 121 -5.78 0.12 3.66
N ASP A 122 -4.69 0.41 2.95
CA ASP A 122 -3.78 1.51 3.25
C ASP A 122 -4.50 2.88 3.22
N ASN A 123 -5.26 3.15 2.15
CA ASN A 123 -6.05 4.38 2.02
C ASN A 123 -7.06 4.61 3.16
N LEU A 124 -7.53 3.53 3.80
CA LEU A 124 -8.53 3.55 4.86
C LEU A 124 -7.93 3.60 6.26
N ILE A 125 -6.61 3.64 6.41
CA ILE A 125 -5.94 3.79 7.71
C ILE A 125 -5.19 5.13 7.78
N ASP A 126 -5.68 6.02 8.63
CA ASP A 126 -5.01 7.28 8.98
C ASP A 126 -4.17 7.08 10.24
N GLY A 127 -2.86 6.89 10.07
CA GLY A 127 -1.94 6.50 11.12
C GLY A 127 -2.25 5.09 11.63
N VAL A 128 -3.12 4.97 12.63
CA VAL A 128 -3.64 3.67 13.12
C VAL A 128 -5.17 3.62 13.18
N ARG A 129 -5.83 4.72 12.81
CA ARG A 129 -7.28 4.86 12.88
C ARG A 129 -7.90 4.43 11.55
N ARG A 130 -8.82 3.47 11.60
CA ARG A 130 -9.66 3.13 10.45
C ARG A 130 -10.62 4.28 10.15
N THR A 131 -10.70 4.65 8.88
CA THR A 131 -11.57 5.71 8.35
C THR A 131 -12.63 5.12 7.42
N SER A 132 -13.62 5.94 7.08
CA SER A 132 -14.52 5.72 5.95
C SER A 132 -13.87 6.08 4.62
N VAL A 133 -14.40 5.54 3.50
CA VAL A 133 -13.93 5.93 2.16
C VAL A 133 -14.19 7.42 1.89
N GLU A 134 -15.28 7.98 2.43
CA GLU A 134 -15.58 9.40 2.33
C GLU A 134 -14.53 10.26 3.04
N GLU A 135 -14.13 9.89 4.26
CA GLU A 135 -13.04 10.57 4.97
C GLU A 135 -11.71 10.47 4.22
N ALA A 136 -11.37 9.28 3.72
CA ALA A 136 -10.15 9.07 2.93
C ALA A 136 -10.15 9.95 1.67
N VAL A 137 -11.28 10.01 0.96
CA VAL A 137 -11.45 10.86 -0.23
C VAL A 137 -11.26 12.34 0.09
N GLU A 138 -11.88 12.85 1.16
CA GLU A 138 -11.70 14.25 1.57
C GLU A 138 -10.24 14.54 1.94
N GLU A 139 -9.55 13.59 2.58
CA GLU A 139 -8.12 13.69 2.86
C GLU A 139 -7.28 13.81 1.58
N PHE A 140 -7.55 12.96 0.57
CA PHE A 140 -6.87 13.03 -0.72
C PHE A 140 -7.17 14.35 -1.45
N LYS A 141 -8.41 14.85 -1.42
CA LYS A 141 -8.77 16.15 -2.00
C LYS A 141 -8.01 17.29 -1.30
N ARG A 142 -7.84 17.22 0.02
CA ARG A 142 -7.09 18.23 0.78
C ARG A 142 -5.60 18.21 0.43
N LYS A 143 -5.00 17.02 0.30
CA LYS A 143 -3.56 16.85 0.02
C LYS A 143 -3.19 17.15 -1.45
N LEU A 144 -4.01 16.70 -2.40
CA LEU A 144 -3.67 16.69 -3.83
C LEU A 144 -4.53 17.65 -4.66
N GLY A 145 -5.61 18.18 -4.09
CA GLY A 145 -6.62 18.97 -4.80
C GLY A 145 -7.81 18.13 -5.28
N ALA A 146 -9.00 18.72 -5.28
CA ALA A 146 -10.24 18.01 -5.59
C ALA A 146 -10.32 17.43 -7.02
N GLY A 147 -9.57 18.02 -7.96
CA GLY A 147 -9.49 17.55 -9.34
C GLY A 147 -8.42 16.48 -9.60
N HIS A 148 -7.66 16.05 -8.59
CA HIS A 148 -6.56 15.12 -8.79
C HIS A 148 -7.06 13.73 -9.20
N PRO A 149 -6.48 13.07 -10.23
CA PRO A 149 -6.93 11.76 -10.70
C PRO A 149 -7.00 10.67 -9.63
N THR A 150 -6.08 10.70 -8.65
CA THR A 150 -6.05 9.77 -7.50
C THR A 150 -7.36 9.76 -6.73
N VAL A 151 -8.05 10.90 -6.59
CA VAL A 151 -9.33 10.97 -5.86
C VAL A 151 -10.36 10.02 -6.47
N LYS A 152 -10.47 10.02 -7.81
CA LYS A 152 -11.37 9.10 -8.53
C LYS A 152 -10.90 7.65 -8.46
N ARG A 153 -9.58 7.43 -8.48
CA ARG A 153 -9.00 6.09 -8.42
C ARG A 153 -9.22 5.42 -7.07
N VAL A 154 -9.11 6.15 -5.96
CA VAL A 154 -9.38 5.63 -4.61
C VAL A 154 -10.83 5.17 -4.47
N VAL A 155 -11.80 5.97 -4.93
CA VAL A 155 -13.22 5.57 -4.93
C VAL A 155 -13.44 4.29 -5.74
N LYS A 156 -12.93 4.27 -6.98
CA LYS A 156 -13.08 3.11 -7.87
C LYS A 156 -12.42 1.86 -7.30
N LEU A 157 -11.22 2.00 -6.74
CA LEU A 157 -10.50 0.89 -6.10
C LEU A 157 -11.31 0.33 -4.92
N HIS A 158 -11.87 1.20 -4.10
CA HIS A 158 -12.70 0.78 -2.98
C HIS A 158 -13.94 0.01 -3.44
N GLU A 159 -14.65 0.51 -4.46
CA GLU A 159 -15.80 -0.17 -5.07
C GLU A 159 -15.41 -1.55 -5.63
N GLU A 160 -14.27 -1.66 -6.31
CA GLU A 160 -13.75 -2.93 -6.84
C GLU A 160 -13.39 -3.93 -5.74
N VAL A 161 -12.93 -3.46 -4.57
CA VAL A 161 -12.55 -4.30 -3.43
C VAL A 161 -13.75 -4.69 -2.58
N GLN A 162 -14.78 -3.85 -2.46
CA GLN A 162 -15.98 -4.16 -1.68
C GLN A 162 -17.04 -4.96 -2.45
N GLY A 163 -17.03 -4.90 -3.79
CA GLY A 163 -17.95 -5.63 -4.69
C GLY A 163 -17.70 -7.12 -4.79
#